data_AF-A0A7C2D4K6-F1
#
_entry.id   AF-A0A7C2D4K6-F1
#
_cell.length_a   1.000
_cell.length_b   1.000
_cell.length_c   1.000
_cell.angle_alpha   90.00
_cell.angle_beta   90.00
_cell.angle_gamma   90.00
#
_symmetry.space_group_name_H-M   'P 1'
#
loop_
_entity.id
_entity.type
_entity.pdbx_description
1 polymer ?
#
loop_
_entity_poly.entity_id
_entity_poly.type
_entity_poly.pdbx_seq_one_letter_code
_entity_poly.pdbx_strand_id
1 'polypeptide(L)'
;MPIFREVATKARICIILPAMALLAAVLAPLLFAPALSDEIFTLEAASRPWPEFWTRLQADVHPPLHYLLLKAWFALTGPGLVSLRTFSLLMAVAAVCVAGWLIPSSPALSPWAAWFFAANGILLMMA
;
A
#
# COMPACT_ATOMS: atom_id res chain seq x y z
N MET A 1 5.40 -16.33 -31.45
CA MET A 1 5.15 -16.11 -30.01
C MET A 1 5.73 -14.84 -29.36
N PRO A 2 6.49 -13.91 -30.02
CA PRO A 2 6.93 -12.67 -29.37
C PRO A 2 5.85 -11.56 -29.32
N ILE A 3 5.00 -11.49 -30.36
CA ILE A 3 3.96 -10.44 -30.51
C ILE A 3 2.96 -10.44 -29.34
N PHE A 4 2.47 -11.61 -28.93
CA PHE A 4 1.54 -11.73 -27.78
C PHE A 4 2.16 -11.30 -26.45
N ARG A 5 3.48 -11.50 -26.28
CA ARG A 5 4.21 -11.11 -25.07
C ARG A 5 4.41 -9.59 -25.00
N GLU A 6 4.63 -8.96 -26.14
CA GLU A 6 4.78 -7.51 -26.25
C GLU A 6 3.45 -6.79 -25.97
N VAL A 7 2.34 -7.28 -26.54
CA VAL A 7 0.99 -6.75 -26.31
C VAL A 7 0.59 -6.88 -24.83
N ALA A 8 0.86 -8.03 -24.21
CA ALA A 8 0.61 -8.24 -22.78
C ALA A 8 1.43 -7.29 -21.88
N THR A 9 2.69 -7.02 -22.25
CA THR A 9 3.57 -6.10 -21.51
C THR A 9 3.07 -4.66 -21.61
N LYS A 10 2.69 -4.21 -22.82
CA LYS A 10 2.13 -2.86 -23.01
C LYS A 10 0.82 -2.68 -22.26
N ALA A 11 -0.07 -3.68 -22.30
CA ALA A 11 -1.33 -3.64 -21.57
C ALA A 11 -1.13 -3.51 -20.04
N ARG A 12 -0.16 -4.24 -19.47
CA ARG A 12 0.19 -4.14 -18.04
C ARG A 12 0.68 -2.76 -17.65
N ILE A 13 1.56 -2.16 -18.47
CA ILE A 13 2.09 -0.82 -18.23
C ILE A 13 0.97 0.23 -18.29
N CYS A 14 0.06 0.11 -19.25
CA CYS A 14 -1.10 0.99 -19.41
C CYS A 14 -2.09 0.92 -18.23
N ILE A 15 -2.02 -0.10 -17.38
CA ILE A 15 -2.86 -0.22 -16.18
C ILE A 15 -2.11 0.28 -14.94
N ILE A 16 -0.87 -0.18 -14.75
CA ILE A 16 -0.12 0.04 -13.51
C ILE A 16 0.20 1.54 -13.33
N LEU A 17 0.69 2.21 -14.37
CA LEU A 17 1.10 3.61 -14.29
C LEU A 17 -0.06 4.57 -13.94
N PRO A 18 -1.21 4.55 -14.62
CA PRO A 18 -2.33 5.43 -14.25
C PRO A 18 -2.94 5.07 -12.90
N ALA A 19 -2.99 3.78 -12.52
CA ALA A 19 -3.47 3.38 -11.20
C ALA A 19 -2.56 3.91 -10.08
N MET A 20 -1.24 3.83 -10.25
CA MET A 20 -0.26 4.42 -9.33
C MET A 20 -0.38 5.94 -9.25
N ALA A 21 -0.52 6.62 -10.39
CA ALA A 21 -0.65 8.07 -10.45
C ALA A 21 -1.93 8.56 -9.76
N LEU A 22 -3.06 7.87 -10.00
CA LEU A 22 -4.33 8.18 -9.34
C LEU A 22 -4.26 7.93 -7.83
N LEU A 23 -3.69 6.80 -7.41
CA LEU A 23 -3.48 6.47 -6.00
C LEU A 23 -2.64 7.56 -5.30
N ALA A 24 -1.52 7.96 -5.91
CA ALA A 24 -0.69 9.04 -5.38
C ALA A 24 -1.43 10.38 -5.32
N ALA A 25 -2.20 10.73 -6.35
CA ALA A 25 -2.95 11.99 -6.41
C ALA A 25 -4.05 12.06 -5.34
N VAL A 26 -4.75 10.95 -5.07
CA VAL A 26 -5.80 10.89 -4.04
C VAL A 26 -5.22 10.86 -2.63
N LEU A 27 -4.09 10.16 -2.41
CA LEU A 27 -3.49 10.02 -1.08
C LEU A 27 -2.59 11.19 -0.67
N ALA A 28 -2.03 11.95 -1.61
CA ALA A 28 -1.21 13.13 -1.33
C ALA A 28 -1.85 14.14 -0.35
N PRO A 29 -3.14 14.56 -0.50
CA PRO A 29 -3.77 15.44 0.48
C PRO A 29 -4.04 14.77 1.83
N LEU A 30 -4.23 13.43 1.85
CA LEU A 30 -4.49 12.68 3.09
C LEU A 30 -3.26 12.53 3.97
N LEU A 31 -2.05 12.67 3.41
CA LEU A 31 -0.80 12.63 4.18
C LEU A 31 -0.78 13.61 5.36
N PHE A 32 -1.51 14.73 5.26
CA PHE A 32 -1.57 15.78 6.27
C PHE A 32 -2.92 15.88 6.97
N ALA A 33 -3.82 14.92 6.74
CA ALA A 33 -5.10 14.85 7.45
C ALA A 33 -4.89 14.59 8.95
N PRO A 34 -5.85 14.93 9.83
CA PRO A 34 -5.82 14.53 11.22
C PRO A 34 -5.63 13.01 11.39
N ALA A 35 -4.95 12.60 12.47
CA ALA A 35 -4.68 11.20 12.72
C ALA A 35 -5.97 10.44 13.12
N LEU A 36 -6.13 9.24 12.59
CA LEU A 36 -7.17 8.28 12.96
C LEU A 36 -6.72 7.43 14.17
N SER A 37 -7.68 6.79 14.84
CA SER A 37 -7.43 6.05 16.08
C SER A 37 -6.45 4.87 15.90
N ASP A 38 -6.59 4.16 14.79
CA ASP A 38 -5.73 3.04 14.40
C ASP A 38 -4.34 3.51 13.94
N GLU A 39 -4.25 4.67 13.30
CA GLU A 39 -2.96 5.30 12.97
C GLU A 39 -2.18 5.68 14.24
N ILE A 40 -2.87 6.23 15.25
CA ILE A 40 -2.24 6.59 16.53
C ILE A 40 -1.72 5.32 17.22
N PHE A 41 -2.53 4.27 17.30
CA PHE A 41 -2.12 2.99 17.88
C PHE A 41 -0.90 2.43 17.14
N THR A 42 -0.94 2.44 15.81
CA THR A 42 0.10 1.88 14.95
C THR A 42 1.40 2.65 15.09
N LEU A 43 1.33 3.98 15.09
CA LEU A 43 2.46 4.87 15.29
C LEU A 43 3.08 4.64 16.66
N GLU A 44 2.27 4.59 17.72
CA GLU A 44 2.74 4.36 19.08
C GLU A 44 3.43 3.00 19.21
N ALA A 45 2.80 1.93 18.72
CA ALA A 45 3.33 0.57 18.81
C ALA A 45 4.68 0.46 18.08
N ALA A 46 4.74 0.87 16.81
CA ALA A 46 5.96 0.72 16.00
C ALA A 46 7.12 1.64 16.46
N SER A 47 6.82 2.77 17.09
CA SER A 47 7.83 3.72 17.60
C SER A 47 8.53 3.27 18.89
N ARG A 48 7.94 2.33 19.63
CA ARG A 48 8.50 1.86 20.92
C ARG A 48 9.81 1.09 20.76
N PRO A 49 10.70 1.07 21.76
CA PRO A 49 11.87 0.19 21.80
C PRO A 49 11.49 -1.31 21.66
N TRP A 50 12.40 -2.15 21.16
CA TRP A 50 12.12 -3.57 20.91
C TRP A 50 11.48 -4.36 22.07
N PRO A 51 11.91 -4.19 23.34
CA PRO A 51 11.26 -4.89 24.45
C PRO A 51 9.79 -4.48 24.62
N GLU A 52 9.52 -3.17 24.59
CA GLU A 52 8.17 -2.63 24.75
C GLU A 52 7.28 -2.92 23.54
N PHE A 53 7.85 -2.94 22.34
CA PHE A 53 7.18 -3.32 21.10
C PHE A 53 6.57 -4.73 21.23
N TRP A 54 7.36 -5.70 21.71
CA TRP A 54 6.86 -7.07 21.86
C TRP A 54 5.81 -7.20 22.96
N THR A 55 6.02 -6.56 24.11
CA THR A 55 5.00 -6.52 25.16
C THR A 55 3.69 -5.92 24.66
N ARG A 56 3.78 -4.86 23.83
CA ARG A 56 2.60 -4.19 23.27
C ARG A 56 1.83 -5.07 22.29
N LEU A 57 2.54 -5.84 21.45
CA LEU A 57 1.94 -6.72 20.45
C LEU A 57 1.38 -8.02 21.03
N GLN A 58 1.89 -8.49 22.17
CA GLN A 58 1.29 -9.63 22.89
C GLN A 58 -0.14 -9.34 23.35
N ALA A 59 -0.47 -8.07 23.61
CA ALA A 59 -1.80 -7.63 23.98
C ALA A 59 -2.67 -7.26 22.76
N ASP A 60 -2.12 -7.29 21.54
CA ASP A 60 -2.85 -7.02 20.31
C ASP A 60 -3.42 -8.32 19.72
N VAL A 61 -4.59 -8.24 19.10
CA VAL A 61 -5.23 -9.36 18.39
C VAL A 61 -4.68 -9.53 16.97
N HIS A 62 -3.99 -8.52 16.44
CA HIS A 62 -3.48 -8.52 15.07
C HIS A 62 -2.10 -9.20 14.95
N PRO A 63 -1.84 -9.91 13.83
CA PRO A 63 -0.51 -10.47 13.56
C PRO A 63 0.59 -9.39 13.51
N PRO A 64 1.81 -9.67 13.99
CA PRO A 64 2.86 -8.67 14.20
C PRO A 64 3.54 -8.18 12.91
N LEU A 65 3.30 -8.83 11.76
CA LEU A 65 4.05 -8.59 10.52
C LEU A 65 3.98 -7.14 10.05
N HIS A 66 2.79 -6.53 10.08
CA HIS A 66 2.61 -5.14 9.67
C HIS A 66 3.47 -4.19 10.51
N TYR A 67 3.42 -4.35 11.84
CA TYR A 67 4.19 -3.52 12.78
C TYR A 67 5.71 -3.72 12.64
N LEU A 68 6.15 -4.95 12.33
CA LEU A 68 7.56 -5.24 12.07
C LEU A 68 8.09 -4.52 10.84
N LEU A 69 7.34 -4.59 9.74
CA LEU A 69 7.72 -3.92 8.49
C LEU A 69 7.72 -2.40 8.67
N LEU A 70 6.72 -1.86 9.35
CA LEU A 70 6.66 -0.43 9.66
C LEU A 70 7.82 0.00 10.58
N LYS A 71 8.19 -0.81 11.57
CA LYS A 71 9.33 -0.52 12.44
C LYS A 71 10.65 -0.49 11.68
N ALA A 72 10.83 -1.40 10.72
CA ALA A 72 11.99 -1.39 9.82
C ALA A 72 11.98 -0.14 8.93
N TRP A 73 10.82 0.29 8.46
CA TRP A 73 10.67 1.56 7.73
C TRP A 73 11.02 2.77 8.58
N PHE A 74 10.56 2.83 9.83
CA PHE A 74 10.91 3.89 10.78
C PHE A 74 12.41 3.95 11.10
N ALA A 75 13.13 2.82 11.02
CA ALA A 75 14.58 2.84 11.15
C ALA A 75 15.27 3.61 10.01
N LEU A 76 14.62 3.73 8.84
CA LEU A 76 15.13 4.44 7.67
C LEU A 76 14.63 5.89 7.59
N THR A 77 13.37 6.14 7.92
CA THR A 77 12.72 7.45 7.72
C THR A 77 12.52 8.24 9.01
N GLY A 78 12.71 7.62 10.16
CA GLY A 78 12.22 8.11 11.45
C GLY A 78 10.72 7.84 11.66
N PRO A 79 10.26 7.78 12.92
CA PRO A 79 8.85 7.62 13.26
C PRO A 79 8.07 8.91 13.00
N GLY A 80 6.83 8.79 12.52
CA GLY A 80 5.92 9.91 12.33
C GLY A 80 4.72 9.55 11.48
N LEU A 81 3.67 10.36 11.54
CA LEU A 81 2.42 10.09 10.80
C LEU A 81 2.65 10.09 9.28
N VAL A 82 3.41 11.05 8.75
CA VAL A 82 3.76 11.09 7.33
C VAL A 82 4.59 9.87 6.92
N SER A 83 5.52 9.42 7.77
CA SER A 83 6.29 8.20 7.51
C SER A 83 5.38 6.95 7.50
N LEU A 84 4.44 6.84 8.43
CA LEU A 84 3.46 5.76 8.49
C LEU A 84 2.61 5.73 7.22
N ARG A 85 2.04 6.87 6.83
CA ARG A 85 1.17 6.96 5.64
C ARG A 85 1.94 6.72 4.34
N THR A 86 3.20 7.15 4.25
CA THR A 86 4.04 6.86 3.08
C THR A 86 4.41 5.38 2.99
N PHE A 87 4.55 4.69 4.12
CA PHE A 87 4.67 3.23 4.16
C PHE A 87 3.39 2.53 3.68
N SER A 88 2.21 2.96 4.15
CA SER A 88 0.92 2.44 3.69
C SER A 88 0.73 2.65 2.19
N LEU A 89 1.05 3.84 1.69
CA LEU A 89 1.04 4.17 0.25
C LEU A 89 1.98 3.24 -0.55
N LEU A 90 3.19 2.98 -0.04
CA LEU A 90 4.14 2.06 -0.68
C LEU A 90 3.57 0.65 -0.77
N MET A 91 2.93 0.15 0.30
CA MET A 91 2.29 -1.16 0.31
C MET A 91 1.09 -1.23 -0.65
N ALA A 92 0.29 -0.16 -0.73
CA ALA A 92 -0.81 -0.06 -1.67
C ALA A 92 -0.32 -0.07 -3.14
N VAL A 93 0.75 0.68 -3.44
CA VAL A 93 1.40 0.66 -4.76
C VAL A 93 1.93 -0.74 -5.08
N ALA A 94 2.60 -1.39 -4.14
CA ALA A 94 3.11 -2.75 -4.32
C ALA A 94 1.96 -3.74 -4.59
N ALA A 95 0.84 -3.63 -3.88
CA ALA A 95 -0.34 -4.46 -4.08
C ALA A 95 -0.93 -4.27 -5.49
N VAL A 96 -1.05 -3.02 -5.97
CA VAL A 96 -1.51 -2.72 -7.34
C VAL A 96 -0.57 -3.32 -8.40
N CYS A 97 0.74 -3.23 -8.21
CA CYS A 97 1.73 -3.82 -9.11
C CYS A 97 1.61 -5.35 -9.17
N VAL A 98 1.51 -6.01 -8.00
CA VAL A 98 1.34 -7.48 -7.91
C VAL A 98 0.02 -7.90 -8.56
N ALA A 99 -1.07 -7.20 -8.27
CA ALA A 99 -2.36 -7.46 -8.89
C ALA A 99 -2.30 -7.31 -10.42
N GLY A 100 -1.74 -6.21 -10.93
CA GLY A 100 -1.57 -5.98 -12.37
C GLY A 100 -0.69 -7.03 -13.06
N TRP A 101 0.26 -7.63 -12.34
CA TRP A 101 1.07 -8.73 -12.87
C TRP A 101 0.32 -10.07 -12.91
N LEU A 102 -0.48 -10.36 -11.88
CA LEU A 102 -1.26 -11.60 -11.75
C LEU A 102 -2.49 -11.64 -12.68
N ILE A 103 -3.09 -10.48 -12.98
CA ILE A 103 -4.27 -10.41 -13.85
C ILE A 103 -3.90 -10.85 -15.27
N PRO A 104 -4.64 -11.82 -15.86
CA PRO A 104 -4.43 -12.23 -17.24
C PRO A 104 -4.59 -11.05 -18.20
N SER A 105 -3.65 -10.90 -19.14
CA SER A 105 -3.68 -9.87 -20.19
C SER A 105 -4.73 -10.18 -21.26
N SER A 106 -5.99 -10.38 -20.87
CA SER A 106 -7.10 -10.47 -21.81
C SER A 106 -7.55 -9.04 -22.16
N PRO A 107 -7.55 -8.65 -23.46
CA PRO A 107 -7.93 -7.31 -23.89
C PRO A 107 -9.37 -6.93 -23.51
N ALA A 108 -10.24 -7.91 -23.23
CA ALA A 108 -11.62 -7.68 -22.80
C ALA A 108 -11.76 -7.34 -21.30
N LEU A 109 -10.83 -7.77 -20.45
CA LEU A 109 -10.91 -7.64 -18.98
C LEU A 109 -9.94 -6.61 -18.40
N SER A 110 -8.89 -6.27 -19.16
CA SER A 110 -7.81 -5.35 -18.79
C SER A 110 -8.30 -3.96 -18.29
N PRO A 111 -9.22 -3.25 -18.96
CA PRO A 111 -9.65 -1.93 -18.48
C PRO A 111 -10.55 -2.01 -17.23
N TRP A 112 -11.40 -3.04 -17.13
CA TRP A 112 -12.29 -3.24 -15.98
C TRP A 112 -11.53 -3.63 -14.72
N ALA A 113 -10.48 -4.43 -14.86
CA ALA A 113 -9.58 -4.77 -13.77
C ALA A 113 -8.87 -3.53 -13.21
N ALA A 114 -8.34 -2.65 -14.08
CA ALA A 114 -7.70 -1.40 -13.67
C ALA A 114 -8.64 -0.48 -12.89
N TRP A 115 -9.86 -0.30 -13.41
CA TRP A 115 -10.91 0.47 -12.74
C TRP A 115 -11.35 -0.17 -11.43
N PHE A 116 -11.47 -1.49 -11.36
CA PHE A 116 -11.80 -2.18 -10.12
C PHE A 116 -10.73 -1.94 -9.05
N PHE A 117 -9.44 -2.06 -9.38
CA PHE A 117 -8.36 -1.80 -8.41
C PHE A 117 -8.24 -0.32 -8.01
N ALA A 118 -8.43 0.59 -8.95
CA ALA A 118 -8.35 2.03 -8.70
C ALA A 118 -9.58 2.59 -7.95
N ALA A 119 -10.78 2.07 -8.24
CA ALA A 119 -12.03 2.47 -7.61
C ALA A 119 -12.33 1.66 -6.33
N ASN A 120 -11.53 0.64 -6.00
CA ASN A 120 -11.69 -0.08 -4.74
C ASN A 120 -11.25 0.82 -3.59
N GLY A 121 -12.22 1.53 -3.00
CA GLY A 121 -12.04 2.42 -1.87
C GLY A 121 -11.36 1.78 -0.64
N ILE A 122 -11.29 0.44 -0.56
CA ILE A 122 -10.54 -0.27 0.49
C ILE A 122 -9.04 0.06 0.45
N LEU A 123 -8.45 0.28 -0.73
CA LEU A 123 -7.04 0.70 -0.83
C LEU A 123 -6.84 2.18 -0.48
N LEU A 124 -7.90 2.99 -0.49
CA LEU A 124 -7.87 4.43 -0.26
C LEU A 124 -8.23 4.82 1.19
N MET A 125 -8.92 3.95 1.94
CA MET A 125 -9.44 4.28 3.27
C MET A 125 -8.65 3.69 4.45
N MET A 126 -7.64 2.86 4.19
CA MET A 126 -6.78 2.26 5.21
C MET A 126 -5.32 2.78 5.15
N ALA A 127 -5.09 3.88 4.43
CA ALA A 127 -3.79 4.54 4.33
C ALA A 127 -3.76 5.83 5.15
#